data_AF-A0AA36MTP5-F1
#
_entry.id   AF-A0AA36MTP5-F1
#
_cell.length_a   1.000
_cell.length_b   1.000
_cell.length_c   1.000
_cell.angle_alpha   90.00
_cell.angle_beta   90.00
_cell.angle_gamma   90.00
#
_symmetry.space_group_name_H-M   'P 1'
#
loop_
_entity.id
_entity.type
_entity.pdbx_description
1 polymer ?
#
loop_
_entity_poly.entity_id
_entity_poly.type
_entity_poly.pdbx_seq_one_letter_code
_entity_poly.pdbx_strand_id
1 'polypeptide(L)'
;MDPPGLADLASPWLPAFNFQEPRVLAPSSKVVGAFECAGGAERAEHAEPGELWPGRFYASLAHELDAGASSESTALCSQGPQDELEMERDEPRPTTVMMRNIPSEFTGRMLLTLLNIKGFKGLYDLVYLPMDYHNKVGFGYAFINFVEADQAQHFRAAFEGFRDWQVESDKVCEVCWSNVLQGVAAHVERYRNSPVMHPSVPATFKPMLFKNGEQIAFPAPTKTVRPPRLRKKAL
;
A
#
# COMPACT_ATOMS: atom_id res chain seq x y z
N MET A 1 -47.53 7.23 -49.64
CA MET A 1 -46.44 8.21 -49.89
C MET A 1 -45.38 7.87 -48.89
N ASP A 2 -44.56 6.89 -49.27
CA ASP A 2 -43.47 6.35 -48.46
C ASP A 2 -42.17 6.89 -49.04
N PRO A 3 -41.22 7.38 -48.22
CA PRO A 3 -39.90 7.73 -48.71
C PRO A 3 -39.04 6.47 -48.91
N PRO A 4 -38.23 6.42 -49.99
CA PRO A 4 -37.44 5.24 -50.33
C PRO A 4 -36.19 5.10 -49.46
N GLY A 5 -35.76 3.85 -49.32
CA GLY A 5 -34.63 3.43 -48.50
C GLY A 5 -33.29 4.03 -48.94
N LEU A 6 -32.44 4.24 -47.94
CA LEU A 6 -31.03 4.52 -48.13
C LEU A 6 -30.23 3.27 -47.74
N ALA A 7 -29.43 2.83 -48.70
CA ALA A 7 -28.63 1.64 -48.69
C ALA A 7 -27.52 1.64 -47.63
N ASP A 8 -27.35 0.46 -47.02
CA ASP A 8 -26.14 -0.35 -47.06
C ASP A 8 -24.83 0.40 -47.39
N LEU A 9 -24.04 0.67 -46.34
CA LEU A 9 -22.61 0.95 -46.45
C LEU A 9 -21.86 0.04 -45.47
N ALA A 10 -21.82 -1.24 -45.83
CA ALA A 10 -20.69 -2.09 -45.45
C ALA A 10 -19.42 -1.54 -46.11
N SER A 11 -18.44 -1.14 -45.30
CA SER A 11 -17.07 -0.95 -45.78
C SER A 11 -16.13 -1.95 -45.07
N PRO A 12 -15.46 -2.82 -45.86
CA PRO A 12 -14.50 -3.82 -45.40
C PRO A 12 -13.07 -3.23 -45.33
N TRP A 13 -12.08 -4.08 -45.03
CA TRP A 13 -10.62 -3.83 -44.92
C TRP A 13 -10.17 -3.29 -43.55
N LEU A 14 -9.27 -3.86 -42.74
CA LEU A 14 -8.38 -5.04 -42.61
C LEU A 14 -7.74 -4.91 -41.17
N PRO A 15 -6.90 -5.82 -40.64
CA PRO A 15 -7.00 -7.28 -40.56
C PRO A 15 -6.89 -7.78 -39.11
N ALA A 16 -7.25 -9.05 -38.91
CA ALA A 16 -7.05 -9.81 -37.69
C ALA A 16 -5.55 -9.87 -37.30
N PHE A 17 -5.23 -9.34 -36.11
CA PHE A 17 -3.93 -9.52 -35.48
C PHE A 17 -3.88 -10.90 -34.82
N ASN A 18 -3.28 -11.85 -35.52
CA ASN A 18 -2.92 -13.16 -35.02
C ASN A 18 -1.65 -13.00 -34.16
N PHE A 19 -1.78 -12.95 -32.84
CA PHE A 19 -0.63 -12.89 -31.94
C PHE A 19 -0.22 -14.31 -31.55
N GLN A 20 0.76 -14.81 -32.30
CA GLN A 20 1.40 -16.09 -32.08
C GLN A 20 2.40 -15.94 -30.92
N GLU A 21 2.22 -16.73 -29.86
CA GLU A 21 3.10 -16.75 -28.69
C GLU A 21 4.56 -17.07 -29.07
N PRO A 22 5.56 -16.29 -28.60
CA PRO A 22 6.94 -16.74 -28.65
C PRO A 22 7.24 -17.69 -27.48
N ARG A 23 7.38 -18.99 -27.78
CA ARG A 23 8.16 -19.93 -26.96
C ARG A 23 9.63 -19.60 -27.07
N VAL A 24 10.27 -19.12 -26.00
CA VAL A 24 11.74 -19.16 -25.87
C VAL A 24 12.15 -19.46 -24.43
N LEU A 25 12.58 -20.71 -24.25
CA LEU A 25 13.74 -21.23 -23.52
C LEU A 25 14.05 -20.74 -22.09
N ALA A 26 13.97 -21.71 -21.17
CA ALA A 26 14.53 -21.65 -19.81
C ALA A 26 16.06 -21.48 -19.82
N PRO A 27 16.64 -20.63 -18.94
CA PRO A 27 18.06 -20.63 -18.69
C PRO A 27 18.47 -21.71 -17.66
N SER A 28 19.51 -22.43 -18.07
CA SER A 28 20.29 -23.43 -17.35
C SER A 28 20.87 -22.91 -16.04
N SER A 29 20.84 -23.79 -15.03
CA SER A 29 21.52 -23.71 -13.75
C SER A 29 23.00 -23.34 -13.90
N LYS A 30 23.44 -22.31 -13.18
CA LYS A 30 24.84 -22.14 -12.75
C LYS A 30 24.87 -21.66 -11.30
N VAL A 31 25.44 -22.52 -10.46
CA VAL A 31 25.86 -22.26 -9.09
C VAL A 31 27.05 -21.30 -9.11
N VAL A 32 26.92 -20.18 -8.41
CA VAL A 32 27.98 -19.28 -7.93
C VAL A 32 27.44 -18.75 -6.60
N GLY A 33 27.99 -19.10 -5.45
CA GLY A 33 29.31 -18.72 -4.97
C GLY A 33 29.06 -17.83 -3.76
N ALA A 34 29.07 -18.42 -2.56
CA ALA A 34 28.90 -17.71 -1.29
C ALA A 34 30.02 -16.68 -1.13
N PHE A 35 29.65 -15.45 -0.79
CA PHE A 35 30.56 -14.43 -0.29
C PHE A 35 29.98 -13.90 1.02
N GLU A 36 30.68 -14.21 2.11
CA GLU A 36 30.57 -13.53 3.39
C GLU A 36 30.94 -12.05 3.20
N CYS A 37 30.18 -11.16 3.82
CA CYS A 37 30.64 -9.81 4.11
C CYS A 37 30.39 -9.49 5.59
N ALA A 38 31.49 -9.06 6.21
CA ALA A 38 31.69 -8.85 7.63
C ALA A 38 30.89 -7.67 8.17
N GLY A 39 30.68 -7.71 9.49
CA GLY A 39 29.93 -6.73 10.25
C GLY A 39 30.58 -5.35 10.36
N GLY A 40 29.72 -4.39 10.68
CA GLY A 40 30.06 -3.00 10.96
C GLY A 40 28.84 -2.32 11.56
N ALA A 41 28.50 -2.65 12.81
CA ALA A 41 27.47 -1.97 13.57
C ALA A 41 28.04 -0.64 14.09
N GLU A 42 27.75 0.46 13.41
CA GLU A 42 28.06 1.79 13.90
C GLU A 42 26.87 2.35 14.69
N ARG A 43 27.16 2.62 15.96
CA ARG A 43 26.25 3.03 17.02
C ARG A 43 25.86 4.50 16.82
N ALA A 44 24.66 4.77 16.33
CA ALA A 44 24.15 6.14 16.23
C ALA A 44 23.62 6.61 17.58
N GLU A 45 24.30 7.61 18.15
CA GLU A 45 24.01 8.25 19.42
C GLU A 45 22.71 9.09 19.41
N HIS A 46 22.24 9.33 20.63
CA HIS A 46 21.00 9.98 21.05
C HIS A 46 20.75 11.37 20.42
N ALA A 47 19.52 11.60 19.95
CA ALA A 47 18.96 12.94 19.75
C ALA A 47 17.46 12.97 20.14
N GLU A 48 17.13 13.85 21.09
CA GLU A 48 15.81 14.06 21.73
C GLU A 48 14.74 14.69 20.79
N PRO A 49 13.43 14.54 21.09
CA PRO A 49 12.38 14.47 20.07
C PRO A 49 11.69 15.80 19.75
N GLY A 50 11.84 16.25 18.49
CA GLY A 50 10.99 17.27 17.87
C GLY A 50 10.14 16.66 16.76
N GLU A 51 8.86 16.41 17.04
CA GLU A 51 7.76 16.10 16.10
C GLU A 51 8.16 15.24 14.88
N LEU A 52 8.26 13.94 15.13
CA LEU A 52 8.45 12.90 14.11
C LEU A 52 7.21 12.81 13.21
N TRP A 53 7.40 13.09 11.92
CA TRP A 53 6.48 12.63 10.89
C TRP A 53 6.40 11.10 10.96
N PRO A 54 5.24 10.46 10.70
CA PRO A 54 5.03 9.04 10.98
C PRO A 54 6.04 8.08 10.31
N GLY A 55 6.82 8.57 9.32
CA GLY A 55 7.82 7.80 8.59
C GLY A 55 8.82 7.03 9.44
N ARG A 56 9.27 7.54 10.60
CA ARG A 56 10.16 6.76 11.49
C ARG A 56 9.42 5.75 12.36
N PHE A 57 8.19 6.05 12.77
CA PHE A 57 7.36 5.13 13.54
C PHE A 57 7.00 3.88 12.72
N TYR A 58 6.68 4.05 11.42
CA TYR A 58 6.36 2.93 10.54
C TYR A 58 7.58 2.26 9.87
N ALA A 59 8.71 2.97 9.74
CA ALA A 59 9.98 2.36 9.29
C ALA A 59 10.58 1.44 10.37
N SER A 60 10.44 1.79 11.66
CA SER A 60 10.88 0.92 12.77
C SER A 60 10.11 -0.40 12.79
N LEU A 61 8.80 -0.38 12.53
CA LEU A 61 7.98 -1.60 12.40
C LEU A 61 8.27 -2.42 11.13
N ALA A 62 9.06 -1.92 10.18
CA ALA A 62 9.43 -2.68 8.97
C ALA A 62 10.54 -3.69 9.21
N HIS A 63 11.38 -3.44 10.21
CA HIS A 63 12.48 -4.30 10.57
C HIS A 63 12.11 -5.39 11.57
N GLU A 64 10.96 -5.30 12.25
CA GLU A 64 10.59 -6.22 13.35
C GLU A 64 9.83 -7.48 12.90
N LEU A 65 9.53 -7.66 11.61
CA LEU A 65 8.78 -8.81 11.10
C LEU A 65 9.64 -9.97 10.54
N ASP A 66 10.97 -9.93 10.68
CA ASP A 66 11.89 -10.98 10.17
C ASP A 66 12.63 -11.77 11.27
N ALA A 67 12.26 -11.58 12.55
CA ALA A 67 12.78 -12.42 13.64
C ALA A 67 11.87 -13.63 13.85
N GLY A 68 12.06 -14.63 12.97
CA GLY A 68 11.36 -15.90 12.98
C GLY A 68 11.37 -16.60 14.34
N ALA A 69 10.20 -17.13 14.68
CA ALA A 69 9.97 -18.08 15.75
C ALA A 69 10.84 -19.33 15.58
N SER A 70 11.50 -19.75 16.65
CA SER A 70 12.00 -21.11 16.82
C SER A 70 11.59 -21.59 18.21
N SER A 71 10.79 -22.65 18.22
CA SER A 71 10.27 -23.37 19.37
C SER A 71 11.31 -24.33 19.93
N GLU A 72 11.28 -24.58 21.24
CA GLU A 72 11.19 -25.98 21.69
C GLU A 72 10.53 -26.11 23.07
N SER A 73 9.99 -27.29 23.27
CA SER A 73 8.88 -27.69 24.15
C SER A 73 9.38 -28.15 25.53
N THR A 74 8.52 -28.14 26.56
CA THR A 74 8.42 -29.28 27.49
C THR A 74 7.15 -29.24 28.35
N ALA A 75 6.61 -30.46 28.52
CA ALA A 75 5.79 -30.98 29.62
C ALA A 75 4.24 -30.93 29.51
N LEU A 76 3.69 -32.15 29.35
CA LEU A 76 2.31 -32.55 29.61
C LEU A 76 1.94 -32.42 31.11
N CYS A 77 0.67 -32.11 31.40
CA CYS A 77 -0.17 -32.87 32.35
C CYS A 77 -1.67 -32.60 32.06
N SER A 78 -2.50 -33.55 32.46
CA SER A 78 -3.79 -33.92 31.88
C SER A 78 -5.07 -33.40 32.59
N GLN A 79 -6.19 -33.44 31.85
CA GLN A 79 -7.61 -33.68 32.23
C GLN A 79 -8.62 -32.52 32.17
N GLY A 80 -9.67 -32.75 31.36
CA GLY A 80 -11.02 -32.20 31.48
C GLY A 80 -11.69 -31.95 30.10
N PRO A 81 -12.85 -32.55 29.76
CA PRO A 81 -13.67 -32.07 28.66
C PRO A 81 -14.46 -30.86 29.18
N GLN A 82 -13.90 -29.68 28.98
CA GLN A 82 -14.65 -28.44 29.13
C GLN A 82 -15.19 -28.10 27.75
N ASP A 83 -16.49 -28.33 27.56
CA ASP A 83 -17.28 -27.59 26.56
C ASP A 83 -17.22 -26.11 26.98
N GLU A 84 -16.11 -25.46 26.70
CA GLU A 84 -15.98 -24.01 26.71
C GLU A 84 -16.61 -23.55 25.40
N LEU A 85 -17.87 -23.11 25.49
CA LEU A 85 -18.45 -22.28 24.45
C LEU A 85 -17.61 -21.00 24.39
N GLU A 86 -16.60 -21.02 23.52
CA GLU A 86 -15.81 -19.87 23.14
C GLU A 86 -16.81 -18.80 22.65
N MET A 87 -17.08 -17.82 23.51
CA MET A 87 -17.73 -16.59 23.08
C MET A 87 -16.76 -15.91 22.11
N GLU A 88 -16.90 -16.20 20.81
CA GLU A 88 -16.30 -15.39 19.75
C GLU A 88 -16.68 -13.94 20.03
N ARG A 89 -15.71 -13.15 20.48
CA ARG A 89 -15.86 -11.70 20.48
C ARG A 89 -16.00 -11.32 19.02
N ASP A 90 -17.12 -10.73 18.66
CA ASP A 90 -17.36 -10.14 17.35
C ASP A 90 -16.51 -8.87 17.21
N GLU A 91 -15.19 -9.07 17.14
CA GLU A 91 -14.23 -8.00 16.90
C GLU A 91 -14.39 -7.54 15.45
N PRO A 92 -14.49 -6.22 15.21
CA PRO A 92 -14.74 -5.70 13.88
C PRO A 92 -13.63 -6.13 12.92
N ARG A 93 -14.03 -6.74 11.80
CA ARG A 93 -13.09 -7.23 10.79
C ARG A 93 -12.27 -6.06 10.20
N PRO A 94 -10.95 -6.22 10.03
CA PRO A 94 -10.09 -5.14 9.57
C PRO A 94 -10.33 -4.77 8.10
N THR A 95 -10.26 -3.48 7.81
CA THR A 95 -10.48 -2.92 6.47
C THR A 95 -9.26 -2.15 5.95
N THR A 96 -8.31 -1.80 6.81
CA THR A 96 -7.09 -1.07 6.42
C THR A 96 -5.88 -1.99 6.32
N VAL A 97 -5.18 -1.89 5.19
CA VAL A 97 -3.89 -2.55 4.94
C VAL A 97 -2.77 -1.53 4.82
N MET A 98 -1.55 -1.98 5.12
CA MET A 98 -0.31 -1.30 4.79
C MET A 98 0.39 -2.10 3.68
N MET A 99 0.48 -1.49 2.50
CA MET A 99 1.22 -2.03 1.36
C MET A 99 2.67 -1.54 1.46
N ARG A 100 3.66 -2.42 1.43
CA ARG A 100 5.08 -2.12 1.64
C ARG A 100 5.93 -2.51 0.44
N ASN A 101 7.21 -2.11 0.51
CA ASN A 101 8.20 -2.33 -0.55
C ASN A 101 7.77 -1.73 -1.91
N ILE A 102 7.02 -0.63 -1.87
CA ILE A 102 6.65 0.12 -3.06
C ILE A 102 7.92 0.79 -3.64
N PRO A 103 8.12 0.82 -4.97
CA PRO A 103 9.21 1.58 -5.59
C PRO A 103 9.21 3.05 -5.16
N SER A 104 10.39 3.68 -5.00
CA SER A 104 10.51 5.06 -4.53
C SER A 104 9.91 6.08 -5.50
N GLU A 105 9.84 5.71 -6.78
CA GLU A 105 9.35 6.51 -7.90
C GLU A 105 7.83 6.50 -7.98
N PHE A 106 7.16 5.59 -7.25
CA PHE A 106 5.72 5.45 -7.28
C PHE A 106 5.05 6.67 -6.65
N THR A 107 4.19 7.31 -7.44
CA THR A 107 3.34 8.40 -6.98
C THR A 107 1.97 7.88 -6.54
N GLY A 108 1.27 8.66 -5.72
CA GLY A 108 -0.12 8.34 -5.36
C GLY A 108 -1.02 8.11 -6.59
N ARG A 109 -0.79 8.85 -7.69
CA ARG A 109 -1.52 8.66 -8.95
C ARG A 109 -1.20 7.31 -9.60
N MET A 110 0.06 6.89 -9.63
CA MET A 110 0.46 5.59 -10.18
C MET A 110 -0.13 4.45 -9.36
N LEU A 111 -0.14 4.59 -8.02
CA LEU A 111 -0.79 3.63 -7.14
C LEU A 111 -2.29 3.52 -7.47
N LEU A 112 -3.02 4.64 -7.58
CA LEU A 112 -4.43 4.61 -7.96
C LEU A 112 -4.67 3.93 -9.31
N THR A 113 -3.84 4.24 -10.31
CA THR A 113 -3.91 3.57 -11.62
C THR A 113 -3.71 2.06 -11.48
N LEU A 114 -2.72 1.63 -10.71
CA LEU A 114 -2.46 0.21 -10.45
C LEU A 114 -3.65 -0.48 -9.77
N LEU A 115 -4.19 0.11 -8.70
CA LEU A 115 -5.36 -0.41 -8.00
C LEU A 115 -6.56 -0.58 -8.94
N ASN A 116 -6.80 0.43 -9.77
CA ASN A 116 -7.93 0.43 -10.70
C ASN A 116 -7.76 -0.61 -11.82
N ILE A 117 -6.55 -0.75 -12.39
CA ILE A 117 -6.24 -1.77 -13.41
C ILE A 117 -6.40 -3.19 -12.83
N LYS A 118 -6.04 -3.41 -11.57
CA LYS A 118 -6.22 -4.69 -10.88
C LYS A 118 -7.65 -4.92 -10.36
N GLY A 119 -8.61 -4.04 -10.70
CA GLY A 119 -10.04 -4.25 -10.43
C GLY A 119 -10.55 -3.71 -9.09
N PHE A 120 -9.76 -2.92 -8.36
CA PHE A 120 -10.15 -2.41 -7.04
C PHE A 120 -10.85 -1.04 -7.06
N LYS A 121 -11.17 -0.51 -8.25
CA LYS A 121 -11.85 0.80 -8.37
C LYS A 121 -13.20 0.74 -7.66
N GLY A 122 -13.42 1.68 -6.73
CA GLY A 122 -14.67 1.77 -5.97
C GLY A 122 -14.75 0.85 -4.76
N LEU A 123 -13.72 0.04 -4.50
CA LEU A 123 -13.65 -0.84 -3.32
C LEU A 123 -12.86 -0.21 -2.17
N TYR A 124 -12.12 0.87 -2.43
CA TYR A 124 -11.41 1.64 -1.41
C TYR A 124 -12.05 3.00 -1.19
N ASP A 125 -11.96 3.49 0.04
CA ASP A 125 -12.46 4.80 0.47
C ASP A 125 -11.35 5.73 1.00
N LEU A 126 -10.12 5.21 1.20
CA LEU A 126 -8.94 5.99 1.51
C LEU A 126 -7.67 5.38 0.89
N VAL A 127 -6.85 6.23 0.28
CA VAL A 127 -5.49 5.89 -0.18
C VAL A 127 -4.52 6.98 0.25
N TYR A 128 -3.41 6.58 0.86
CA TYR A 128 -2.34 7.50 1.23
C TYR A 128 -0.97 6.87 1.03
N LEU A 129 -0.17 7.47 0.13
CA LEU A 129 1.23 7.12 -0.10
C LEU A 129 2.09 8.30 0.39
N PRO A 130 2.70 8.20 1.59
CA PRO A 130 3.62 9.22 2.09
C PRO A 130 4.85 9.37 1.19
N MET A 131 5.19 10.60 0.86
CA MET A 131 6.39 10.92 0.06
C MET A 131 7.16 12.07 0.67
N ASP A 132 8.48 12.07 0.46
CA ASP A 132 9.31 13.25 0.65
C ASP A 132 8.97 14.28 -0.43
N TYR A 133 8.35 15.38 -0.01
CA TYR A 133 7.98 16.47 -0.90
C TYR A 133 9.18 17.12 -1.60
N HIS A 134 10.37 17.12 -1.00
CA HIS A 134 11.56 17.76 -1.57
C HIS A 134 12.21 16.90 -2.64
N ASN A 135 12.49 15.66 -2.29
CA ASN A 135 13.20 14.73 -3.16
C ASN A 135 12.26 14.00 -4.13
N LYS A 136 10.94 14.16 -3.97
CA LYS A 136 9.89 13.51 -4.77
C LYS A 136 9.98 11.98 -4.76
N VAL A 137 10.46 11.44 -3.64
CA VAL A 137 10.58 9.98 -3.43
C VAL A 137 9.57 9.51 -2.39
N GLY A 138 8.90 8.40 -2.69
CA GLY A 138 8.03 7.71 -1.74
C GLY A 138 8.82 7.05 -0.62
N PHE A 139 8.21 6.93 0.56
CA PHE A 139 8.80 6.19 1.69
C PHE A 139 8.67 4.66 1.55
N GLY A 140 8.18 4.17 0.41
CA GLY A 140 8.10 2.74 0.10
C GLY A 140 6.91 2.03 0.73
N TYR A 141 5.92 2.76 1.25
CA TYR A 141 4.69 2.18 1.76
C TYR A 141 3.47 3.07 1.50
N ALA A 142 2.28 2.47 1.57
CA ALA A 142 1.00 3.15 1.46
C ALA A 142 -0.02 2.54 2.42
N PHE A 143 -0.97 3.36 2.88
CA PHE A 143 -2.16 2.92 3.60
C PHE A 143 -3.35 2.93 2.65
N ILE A 144 -4.12 1.84 2.67
CA ILE A 144 -5.33 1.69 1.85
C ILE A 144 -6.43 1.18 2.78
N ASN A 145 -7.52 1.93 2.88
CA ASN A 145 -8.73 1.45 3.54
C ASN A 145 -9.75 1.01 2.49
N PHE A 146 -10.31 -0.17 2.70
CA PHE A 146 -11.39 -0.74 1.91
C PHE A 146 -12.74 -0.44 2.55
N VAL A 147 -13.78 -0.42 1.72
CA VAL A 147 -15.16 -0.23 2.18
C VAL A 147 -15.61 -1.46 2.98
N GLU A 148 -15.24 -2.66 2.52
CA GLU A 148 -15.57 -3.93 3.16
C GLU A 148 -14.32 -4.74 3.51
N ALA A 149 -14.38 -5.50 4.60
CA ALA A 149 -13.26 -6.33 5.06
C ALA A 149 -12.89 -7.45 4.08
N ASP A 150 -13.88 -8.00 3.36
CA ASP A 150 -13.64 -9.01 2.32
C ASP A 150 -12.80 -8.46 1.16
N GLN A 151 -12.99 -7.18 0.81
CA GLN A 151 -12.22 -6.51 -0.24
C GLN A 151 -10.77 -6.29 0.21
N ALA A 152 -10.56 -5.92 1.48
CA ALA A 152 -9.23 -5.82 2.05
C ALA A 152 -8.50 -7.17 2.05
N GLN A 153 -9.19 -8.24 2.45
CA GLN A 153 -8.63 -9.59 2.42
C GLN A 153 -8.30 -10.04 0.99
N HIS A 154 -9.18 -9.76 0.02
CA HIS A 154 -8.93 -10.04 -1.39
C HIS A 154 -7.72 -9.27 -1.92
N PHE A 155 -7.59 -7.98 -1.54
CA PHE A 155 -6.43 -7.16 -1.90
C PHE A 155 -5.12 -7.75 -1.37
N ARG A 156 -5.08 -8.16 -0.10
CA ARG A 156 -3.90 -8.81 0.49
C ARG A 156 -3.48 -10.03 -0.32
N ALA A 157 -4.42 -10.93 -0.60
CA ALA A 157 -4.13 -12.13 -1.39
C ALA A 157 -3.64 -11.81 -2.81
N ALA A 158 -4.15 -10.74 -3.44
CA ALA A 158 -3.79 -10.35 -4.80
C ALA A 158 -2.44 -9.61 -4.90
N PHE A 159 -2.02 -8.89 -3.86
CA PHE A 159 -0.82 -8.04 -3.88
C PHE A 159 0.34 -8.56 -3.02
N GLU A 160 0.13 -9.60 -2.21
CA GLU A 160 1.22 -10.29 -1.53
C GLU A 160 2.19 -10.88 -2.58
N GLY A 161 3.48 -10.57 -2.45
CA GLY A 161 4.48 -11.02 -3.42
C GLY A 161 4.42 -10.31 -4.78
N PHE A 162 3.69 -9.19 -4.91
CA PHE A 162 3.55 -8.48 -6.19
C PHE A 162 4.87 -7.86 -6.67
N ARG A 163 5.18 -8.01 -7.97
CA ARG A 163 6.42 -7.54 -8.62
C ARG A 163 6.21 -6.79 -9.93
N ASP A 164 4.99 -6.78 -10.45
CA ASP A 164 4.62 -6.25 -11.78
C ASP A 164 4.41 -4.72 -11.72
N TRP A 165 5.44 -4.00 -11.30
CA TRP A 165 5.38 -2.56 -11.14
C TRP A 165 5.36 -1.85 -12.49
N GLN A 166 4.68 -0.69 -12.56
CA GLN A 166 4.68 0.19 -13.75
C GLN A 166 6.03 0.93 -13.95
N VAL A 167 7.04 0.59 -13.16
CA VAL A 167 8.41 1.11 -13.22
C VAL A 167 9.37 -0.05 -13.07
N GLU A 168 10.57 0.08 -13.62
CA GLU A 168 11.63 -0.91 -13.42
C GLU A 168 12.01 -1.00 -11.95
N SER A 169 11.69 -2.13 -11.31
CA SER A 169 12.03 -2.37 -9.91
C SER A 169 12.02 -3.86 -9.59
N ASP A 170 13.04 -4.33 -8.88
CA ASP A 170 13.11 -5.71 -8.38
C ASP A 170 12.36 -5.93 -7.06
N LYS A 171 11.78 -4.85 -6.49
CA LYS A 171 11.09 -4.92 -5.21
C LYS A 171 9.92 -5.89 -5.24
N VAL A 172 9.70 -6.55 -4.11
CA VAL A 172 8.60 -7.49 -3.91
C VAL A 172 7.67 -6.91 -2.86
N CYS A 173 6.42 -6.68 -3.25
CA CYS A 173 5.39 -6.13 -2.37
C CYS A 173 5.08 -7.07 -1.21
N GLU A 174 4.86 -6.48 -0.04
CA GLU A 174 4.33 -7.15 1.15
C GLU A 174 3.06 -6.41 1.59
N VAL A 175 2.02 -7.12 2.02
CA VAL A 175 0.76 -6.52 2.47
C VAL A 175 0.36 -7.03 3.86
N CYS A 176 0.53 -6.17 4.85
CA CYS A 176 0.14 -6.44 6.23
C CYS A 176 -1.11 -5.64 6.63
N TRP A 177 -1.77 -6.07 7.71
CA TRP A 177 -2.81 -5.25 8.33
C TRP A 177 -2.20 -3.98 8.93
N SER A 178 -2.94 -2.88 8.86
CA SER A 178 -2.52 -1.66 9.56
C SER A 178 -2.73 -1.83 11.07
N ASN A 179 -1.65 -2.00 11.82
CA ASN A 179 -1.72 -2.26 13.26
C ASN A 179 -2.08 -1.02 14.11
N VAL A 180 -1.82 0.19 13.58
CA VAL A 180 -1.96 1.44 14.35
C VAL A 180 -3.29 2.15 14.09
N LEU A 181 -3.77 2.12 12.84
CA LEU A 181 -5.00 2.78 12.43
C LEU A 181 -5.85 1.83 11.60
N GLN A 182 -7.08 1.57 12.02
CA GLN A 182 -8.08 0.80 11.27
C GLN A 182 -9.29 1.67 10.96
N GLY A 183 -9.81 1.52 9.74
CA GLY A 183 -10.98 2.22 9.23
C GLY A 183 -10.71 3.64 8.75
N VAL A 184 -11.54 4.11 7.82
CA VAL A 184 -11.47 5.46 7.24
C VAL A 184 -11.60 6.57 8.29
N ALA A 185 -12.46 6.40 9.29
CA ALA A 185 -12.70 7.40 10.34
C ALA A 185 -11.42 7.71 11.14
N ALA A 186 -10.67 6.67 11.52
CA ALA A 186 -9.41 6.83 12.25
C ALA A 186 -8.35 7.57 11.41
N HIS A 187 -8.28 7.28 10.11
CA HIS A 187 -7.36 7.96 9.20
C HIS A 187 -7.76 9.43 8.98
N VAL A 188 -9.06 9.70 8.83
CA VAL A 188 -9.57 11.08 8.73
C VAL A 188 -9.19 11.88 9.96
N GLU A 189 -9.44 11.34 11.15
CA GLU A 189 -9.10 12.04 12.39
C GLU A 189 -7.59 12.25 12.53
N ARG A 190 -6.79 11.24 12.16
CA ARG A 190 -5.32 11.33 12.17
C ARG A 190 -4.80 12.46 11.28
N TYR A 191 -5.31 12.57 10.06
CA TYR A 191 -4.72 13.44 9.05
C TYR A 191 -5.37 14.80 8.92
N ARG A 192 -6.66 14.98 9.25
CA ARG A 192 -7.37 16.25 9.01
C ARG A 192 -6.69 17.47 9.62
N ASN A 193 -6.01 17.31 10.75
CA ASN A 193 -5.30 18.38 11.46
C ASN A 193 -3.77 18.29 11.30
N SER A 194 -3.27 17.34 10.51
CA SER A 194 -1.83 17.10 10.30
C SER A 194 -1.21 18.14 9.36
N PRO A 195 0.06 18.52 9.54
CA PRO A 195 0.76 19.42 8.62
C PRO A 195 0.73 18.99 7.15
N VAL A 196 0.57 17.70 6.86
CA VAL A 196 0.41 17.20 5.47
C VAL A 196 -0.81 17.79 4.78
N MET A 197 -1.85 18.17 5.53
CA MET A 197 -3.08 18.76 4.99
C MET A 197 -2.97 20.28 4.79
N HIS A 198 -1.87 20.92 5.20
CA HIS A 198 -1.68 22.36 5.07
C HIS A 198 -1.86 22.84 3.61
N PRO A 199 -2.43 24.04 3.35
CA PRO A 199 -2.63 24.55 1.99
C PRO A 199 -1.36 24.63 1.13
N SER A 200 -0.19 24.83 1.74
CA SER A 200 1.10 24.86 1.01
C SER A 200 1.58 23.49 0.52
N VAL A 201 0.98 22.40 0.98
CA VAL A 201 1.31 21.04 0.51
C VAL A 201 0.47 20.76 -0.74
N PRO A 202 1.06 20.35 -1.86
CA PRO A 202 0.28 20.03 -3.05
C PRO A 202 -0.60 18.80 -2.84
N ALA A 203 -1.74 18.75 -3.52
CA ALA A 203 -2.75 17.72 -3.37
C ALA A 203 -2.21 16.30 -3.61
N THR A 204 -1.23 16.13 -4.51
CA THR A 204 -0.61 14.84 -4.84
C THR A 204 0.15 14.19 -3.68
N PHE A 205 0.46 14.94 -2.62
CA PHE A 205 1.13 14.44 -1.41
C PHE A 205 0.15 14.20 -0.25
N LYS A 206 -1.14 14.48 -0.42
CA LYS A 206 -2.15 14.39 0.62
C LYS A 206 -2.84 13.03 0.60
N PRO A 207 -3.32 12.53 1.75
CA PRO A 207 -4.30 11.44 1.79
C PRO A 207 -5.52 11.76 0.90
N MET A 208 -6.00 10.77 0.19
CA MET A 208 -7.13 10.88 -0.74
C MET A 208 -8.29 10.07 -0.20
N LEU A 209 -9.49 10.66 -0.21
CA LEU A 209 -10.73 9.99 0.15
C LEU A 209 -11.55 9.69 -1.09
N PHE A 210 -12.34 8.62 -1.03
CA PHE A 210 -13.17 8.18 -2.14
C PHE A 210 -14.56 7.79 -1.66
N LYS A 211 -15.54 8.00 -2.54
CA LYS A 211 -16.90 7.49 -2.40
C LYS A 211 -17.37 7.01 -3.76
N ASN A 212 -17.84 5.77 -3.84
CA ASN A 212 -18.29 5.15 -5.09
C ASN A 212 -17.24 5.21 -6.22
N GLY A 213 -15.95 5.11 -5.88
CA GLY A 213 -14.85 5.16 -6.85
C GLY A 213 -14.48 6.56 -7.36
N GLU A 214 -15.10 7.61 -6.84
CA GLU A 214 -14.77 9.00 -7.14
C GLU A 214 -14.04 9.65 -5.96
N GLN A 215 -13.03 10.46 -6.27
CA GLN A 215 -12.28 11.18 -5.24
C GLN A 215 -13.13 12.31 -4.65
N ILE A 216 -13.22 12.37 -3.33
CA ILE A 216 -13.93 13.42 -2.60
C ILE A 216 -12.96 14.30 -1.80
N ALA A 217 -13.42 15.50 -1.44
CA ALA A 217 -12.65 16.41 -0.61
C ALA A 217 -12.44 15.80 0.79
N PHE A 218 -11.24 16.00 1.35
CA PHE A 218 -10.98 15.67 2.75
C PHE A 218 -11.78 16.61 3.67
N PRO A 219 -12.34 16.13 4.79
CA PRO A 219 -13.03 16.98 5.75
C PRO A 219 -12.15 18.15 6.20
N ALA A 220 -12.77 19.32 6.34
CA ALA A 220 -12.08 20.53 6.78
C ALA A 220 -11.40 20.31 8.15
N PRO A 221 -10.23 20.94 8.37
CA PRO A 221 -9.54 20.84 9.64
C PRO A 221 -10.38 21.44 10.77
N THR A 222 -10.32 20.84 11.96
CA THR A 222 -10.96 21.36 13.19
C THR A 222 -10.08 22.36 13.94
N LYS A 223 -8.81 22.46 13.56
CA LYS A 223 -7.79 23.28 14.21
C LYS A 223 -6.93 23.94 13.13
N THR A 224 -6.25 25.03 13.47
CA THR A 224 -5.26 25.63 12.57
C THR A 224 -4.14 24.64 12.28
N VAL A 225 -4.00 24.25 11.02
CA VAL A 225 -2.93 23.37 10.57
C VAL A 225 -1.67 24.19 10.38
N ARG A 226 -0.57 23.78 11.01
CA ARG A 226 0.74 24.42 10.83
C ARG A 226 1.41 23.92 9.55
N PRO A 227 2.21 24.75 8.85
CA PRO A 227 2.96 24.28 7.69
C PRO A 227 3.96 23.18 8.08
N PRO A 228 4.27 22.25 7.16
CA PRO A 228 5.31 21.26 7.38
C PRO A 228 6.65 21.88 7.78
N ARG A 229 7.27 21.35 8.83
CA ARG A 229 8.62 21.75 9.21
C ARG A 229 9.60 21.21 8.17
N LEU A 230 10.22 22.12 7.41
CA LEU A 230 11.29 21.77 6.48
C LEU A 230 12.54 21.46 7.31
N ARG A 231 13.13 20.27 7.16
CA ARG A 231 14.47 20.02 7.70
C ARG A 231 15.46 20.85 6.89
N LYS A 232 16.09 21.84 7.52
CA LYS A 232 17.29 22.47 6.95
C LYS A 232 18.35 21.38 6.79
N LYS A 233 18.92 21.22 5.59
CA LYS A 233 20.14 20.42 5.45
C LYS A 233 21.21 21.12 6.30
N ALA A 234 21.91 20.37 7.16
CA ALA A 234 23.14 20.86 7.74
C ALA A 234 24.09 21.15 6.56
N LEU A 235 24.52 22.42 6.45
CA LEU A 235 25.51 22.86 5.47
C LEU A 235 26.89 22.33 5.85
#